data_AF-A0A7S2H005-F1
#
_entry.id   AF-A0A7S2H005-F1
#
_cell.length_a   1.000
_cell.length_b   1.000
_cell.length_c   1.000
_cell.angle_alpha   90.00
_cell.angle_beta   90.00
_cell.angle_gamma   90.00
#
_symmetry.space_group_name_H-M   'P 1'
#
loop_
_entity.id
_entity.type
_entity.pdbx_description
1 polymer ?
#
loop_
_entity_poly.entity_id
_entity_poly.type
_entity_poly.pdbx_seq_one_letter_code
_entity_poly.pdbx_strand_id
1 'polypeptide(L)'
;MARTQSTRVPSQKSTTVPRQSKRACQQMAAKGKQASYHHVPVSAADEEESYGSDDAYEPARRRRPCTCAHCFMSCAVASGILLVVGRGALMMCAHDETMVRCTHMNLLHSTHANNSAPYTLSQCPIRDPFPPLPPLLPPSLPPPSHPPSHPPPSPDPPPPRPPPPKPPVPKPPPLSPPPPPPPPLPCPPPPPSSPPSPPPPPPPLPPPSAPPPTVVQVNHRFIHGRPSNNLWEAGVLVHIFDKTESRAEPWRGCPFHGGSNEDGNECLLFGNRLSSSLIWTGHSQTYGGYRKGGVIFTPSPEFTRVLCIYGSDGGTRHGGEFDGCGNTFCDSDADGWCDGKPHRPDKLGQVLEWFATAHRDFNEVVVDAAFHSQNLPWSVEAILDDEDAHRKFLEAYQDEGVTSSSHPLLHFDPDDHVQPFRTIGRGG
;
A
#
# COMPACT_ATOMS: atom_id res chain seq x y z
N MET A 1 -5.66 -10.47 79.75
CA MET A 1 -5.90 -9.57 78.60
C MET A 1 -5.22 -10.17 77.37
N ALA A 2 -5.97 -10.80 76.48
CA ALA A 2 -5.60 -10.98 75.06
C ALA A 2 -6.84 -11.58 74.37
N ARG A 3 -7.42 -10.81 73.45
CA ARG A 3 -8.69 -11.08 72.77
C ARG A 3 -8.35 -11.67 71.40
N THR A 4 -8.51 -12.98 71.23
CA THR A 4 -8.30 -13.65 69.93
C THR A 4 -9.51 -13.39 69.04
N GLN A 5 -9.33 -12.56 68.01
CA GLN A 5 -10.33 -12.33 66.98
C GLN A 5 -10.25 -13.45 65.94
N SER A 6 -11.34 -14.20 65.81
CA SER A 6 -11.58 -15.21 64.78
C SER A 6 -11.97 -14.52 63.47
N THR A 7 -11.06 -14.46 62.51
CA THR A 7 -11.34 -13.98 61.15
C THR A 7 -11.97 -15.10 60.32
N ARG A 8 -13.21 -14.85 59.88
CA ARG A 8 -14.00 -15.69 58.98
C ARG A 8 -13.45 -15.55 57.55
N VAL A 9 -13.08 -16.66 56.92
CA VAL A 9 -12.74 -16.72 55.48
C VAL A 9 -14.03 -16.61 54.66
N PRO A 10 -14.13 -15.74 53.65
CA PRO A 10 -15.28 -15.72 52.75
C PRO A 10 -15.17 -16.83 51.70
N SER A 11 -16.24 -17.60 51.60
CA SER A 11 -16.50 -18.64 50.59
C SER A 11 -16.33 -18.06 49.17
N GLN A 12 -15.41 -18.62 48.40
CA GLN A 12 -15.29 -18.33 46.96
C GLN A 12 -16.53 -18.84 46.24
N LYS A 13 -17.24 -17.92 45.57
CA LYS A 13 -18.29 -18.25 44.61
C LYS A 13 -17.62 -18.76 43.33
N SER A 14 -18.00 -19.97 42.92
CA SER A 14 -17.71 -20.55 41.62
C SER A 14 -18.37 -19.71 40.53
N THR A 15 -17.58 -18.92 39.80
CA THR A 15 -18.02 -18.23 38.58
C THR A 15 -17.81 -19.16 37.39
N THR A 16 -18.91 -19.76 36.94
CA THR A 16 -19.00 -20.51 35.69
C THR A 16 -18.79 -19.55 34.51
N VAL A 17 -17.73 -19.74 33.73
CA VAL A 17 -17.48 -19.01 32.48
C VAL A 17 -18.41 -19.55 31.38
N PRO A 18 -19.23 -18.74 30.69
CA PRO A 18 -19.96 -19.21 29.53
C PRO A 18 -19.05 -19.19 28.30
N ARG A 19 -18.92 -20.35 27.65
CA ARG A 19 -18.49 -20.48 26.24
C ARG A 19 -19.51 -19.77 25.34
N GLN A 20 -19.25 -18.53 24.95
CA GLN A 20 -19.92 -17.90 23.80
C GLN A 20 -18.95 -16.99 23.05
N SER A 21 -18.26 -17.53 22.04
CA SER A 21 -17.54 -16.73 21.04
C SER A 21 -17.55 -17.41 19.66
N LYS A 22 -18.72 -17.84 19.18
CA LYS A 22 -18.87 -18.35 17.80
C LYS A 22 -20.19 -17.97 17.10
N ARG A 23 -20.96 -17.00 17.60
CA ARG A 23 -22.25 -16.60 16.99
C ARG A 23 -22.47 -15.11 16.72
N ALA A 24 -21.47 -14.24 16.95
CA ALA A 24 -21.65 -12.79 16.77
C ALA A 24 -21.49 -12.29 15.31
N CYS A 25 -20.86 -13.04 14.39
CA CYS A 25 -20.63 -12.56 13.02
C CYS A 25 -21.81 -12.77 12.04
N GLN A 26 -22.92 -13.38 12.44
CA GLN A 26 -24.04 -13.69 11.51
C GLN A 26 -25.31 -12.86 11.71
N GLN A 27 -25.36 -11.89 12.65
CA GLN A 27 -26.60 -11.14 12.93
C GLN A 27 -26.59 -9.64 12.56
N MET A 28 -25.52 -9.10 11.97
CA MET A 28 -25.49 -7.68 11.57
C MET A 28 -25.94 -7.40 10.13
N ALA A 29 -26.32 -8.42 9.34
CA ALA A 29 -26.78 -8.24 7.95
C ALA A 29 -28.30 -8.00 7.78
N ALA A 30 -29.07 -7.82 8.86
CA ALA A 30 -30.53 -7.73 8.77
C ALA A 30 -31.16 -6.69 9.69
N LYS A 31 -30.74 -5.42 9.59
CA LYS A 31 -31.56 -4.27 10.04
C LYS A 31 -31.37 -3.08 9.10
N GLY A 32 -32.09 -3.10 7.97
CA GLY A 32 -32.38 -1.90 7.21
C GLY A 32 -33.24 -0.95 8.05
N LYS A 33 -32.73 0.24 8.33
CA LYS A 33 -33.53 1.38 8.80
C LYS A 33 -33.91 2.23 7.59
N GLN A 34 -35.20 2.26 7.28
CA GLN A 34 -35.81 3.35 6.54
C GLN A 34 -35.63 4.64 7.34
N ALA A 35 -34.87 5.60 6.81
CA ALA A 35 -34.89 6.97 7.28
C ALA A 35 -35.76 7.79 6.32
N SER A 36 -36.83 8.36 6.87
CA SER A 36 -37.78 9.22 6.19
C SER A 36 -37.12 10.56 5.86
N TYR A 37 -37.18 10.97 4.61
CA TYR A 37 -36.76 12.29 4.13
C TYR A 37 -37.69 13.38 4.70
N HIS A 38 -37.11 14.35 5.41
CA HIS A 38 -37.72 15.66 5.61
C HIS A 38 -36.89 16.68 4.81
N HIS A 39 -37.54 17.28 3.81
CA HIS A 39 -37.03 18.45 3.10
C HIS A 39 -36.96 19.64 4.06
N VAL A 40 -35.78 20.25 4.16
CA VAL A 40 -35.58 21.61 4.69
C VAL A 40 -34.83 22.41 3.61
N PRO A 41 -35.25 23.65 3.30
CA PRO A 41 -34.75 24.40 2.15
C PRO A 41 -33.38 25.04 2.40
N VAL A 42 -32.60 25.11 1.33
CA VAL A 42 -31.30 25.78 1.21
C VAL A 42 -31.51 27.29 1.17
N SER A 43 -30.88 28.02 2.09
CA SER A 43 -30.63 29.47 1.94
C SER A 43 -29.19 29.69 1.50
N ALA A 44 -29.02 30.31 0.34
CA ALA A 44 -27.75 30.83 -0.14
C ALA A 44 -27.28 31.98 0.75
N ALA A 45 -26.02 31.93 1.17
CA ALA A 45 -25.26 33.09 1.62
C ALA A 45 -23.81 32.91 1.17
N ASP A 46 -23.35 33.92 0.44
CA ASP A 46 -22.00 34.10 -0.06
C ASP A 46 -20.99 34.22 1.08
N GLU A 47 -19.88 33.49 1.00
CA GLU A 47 -18.63 33.87 1.66
C GLU A 47 -17.47 33.67 0.67
N GLU A 48 -17.03 34.79 0.08
CA GLU A 48 -15.68 34.95 -0.45
C GLU A 48 -14.70 34.88 0.74
N GLU A 49 -13.80 33.89 0.77
CA GLU A 49 -12.59 33.99 1.58
C GLU A 49 -11.34 34.10 0.71
N SER A 50 -10.77 35.30 0.86
CA SER A 50 -9.57 35.86 0.27
C SER A 50 -8.32 35.07 0.67
N TYR A 51 -7.52 34.72 -0.34
CA TYR A 51 -6.19 34.14 -0.19
C TYR A 51 -5.22 35.24 0.29
N GLY A 52 -4.97 35.30 1.60
CA GLY A 52 -4.02 36.23 2.22
C GLY A 52 -2.57 35.81 1.97
N SER A 53 -1.90 36.51 1.06
CA SER A 53 -0.44 36.54 0.92
C SER A 53 0.15 37.56 1.90
N ASP A 54 0.87 37.11 2.92
CA ASP A 54 1.68 37.98 3.78
C ASP A 54 3.16 37.62 3.67
N ASP A 55 3.84 38.31 2.76
CA ASP A 55 5.28 38.55 2.80
C ASP A 55 5.52 39.75 3.74
N ALA A 56 6.12 39.51 4.91
CA ALA A 56 6.60 40.57 5.79
C ALA A 56 8.08 40.36 6.15
N TYR A 57 8.88 41.14 5.42
CA TYR A 57 10.25 41.58 5.64
C TYR A 57 10.50 42.14 7.06
N GLU A 58 11.56 41.70 7.77
CA GLU A 58 12.51 42.56 8.53
C GLU A 58 13.69 41.77 9.18
N PRO A 59 14.77 42.39 9.75
CA PRO A 59 16.06 42.47 9.05
C PRO A 59 17.29 41.94 9.84
N ALA A 60 18.39 41.85 9.08
CA ALA A 60 19.79 42.06 9.49
C ALA A 60 20.31 41.46 10.83
N ARG A 61 21.06 40.35 10.72
CA ARG A 61 22.17 40.05 11.66
C ARG A 61 23.45 39.64 10.93
N ARG A 62 24.42 40.56 11.03
CA ARG A 62 25.89 40.43 10.98
C ARG A 62 26.46 39.02 10.78
N ARG A 63 27.20 38.83 9.68
CA ARG A 63 28.37 37.93 9.64
C ARG A 63 29.56 38.65 9.01
N ARG A 64 30.69 38.55 9.70
CA ARG A 64 32.03 39.03 9.29
C ARG A 64 32.59 38.14 8.17
N PRO A 65 33.52 38.66 7.35
CA PRO A 65 34.03 37.96 6.18
C PRO A 65 35.09 36.93 6.56
N CYS A 66 35.06 35.77 5.91
CA CYS A 66 36.24 34.93 5.75
C CYS A 66 36.74 35.11 4.32
N THR A 67 37.95 35.63 4.23
CA THR A 67 38.77 35.76 3.03
C THR A 67 39.28 34.39 2.60
N CYS A 68 39.00 33.99 1.36
CA CYS A 68 39.95 33.19 0.58
C CYS A 68 39.72 33.48 -0.91
N ALA A 69 40.40 34.52 -1.36
CA ALA A 69 40.78 34.68 -2.75
C ALA A 69 41.89 33.66 -3.05
N HIS A 70 41.75 32.92 -4.15
CA HIS A 70 42.77 32.40 -5.07
C HIS A 70 42.32 31.05 -5.64
N CYS A 71 41.65 31.09 -6.79
CA CYS A 71 42.03 30.26 -7.94
C CYS A 71 41.21 30.62 -9.19
N PHE A 72 41.96 31.06 -10.20
CA PHE A 72 41.69 30.97 -11.64
C PHE A 72 40.66 31.92 -12.29
N MET A 73 41.19 33.11 -12.60
CA MET A 73 41.08 33.75 -13.92
C MET A 73 41.44 32.77 -15.05
N SER A 74 40.51 32.51 -15.97
CA SER A 74 40.74 32.48 -17.43
C SER A 74 39.45 32.09 -18.15
N CYS A 75 38.77 33.07 -18.75
CA CYS A 75 38.09 33.02 -20.05
C CYS A 75 37.20 34.26 -20.21
N ALA A 76 37.83 35.39 -20.53
CA ALA A 76 37.15 36.51 -21.17
C ALA A 76 38.00 36.95 -22.37
N VAL A 77 37.72 36.40 -23.55
CA VAL A 77 37.80 37.07 -24.86
C VAL A 77 36.90 36.26 -25.81
N ALA A 78 36.14 36.94 -26.67
CA ALA A 78 35.06 36.47 -27.56
C ALA A 78 33.70 36.38 -26.84
N SER A 79 32.81 37.37 -26.86
CA SER A 79 32.52 38.29 -27.95
C SER A 79 32.03 39.61 -27.37
N GLY A 80 32.73 40.69 -27.69
CA GLY A 80 32.12 42.01 -27.60
C GLY A 80 31.02 42.11 -28.64
N ILE A 81 29.82 42.49 -28.23
CA ILE A 81 28.90 43.37 -28.96
C ILE A 81 27.92 43.96 -27.93
N LEU A 82 28.10 45.27 -27.76
CA LEU A 82 27.14 46.35 -27.51
C LEU A 82 25.81 46.07 -26.76
N LEU A 83 25.69 46.78 -25.64
CA LEU A 83 24.44 47.24 -25.03
C LEU A 83 23.60 48.07 -26.01
N VAL A 84 22.32 47.73 -26.17
CA VAL A 84 21.25 48.70 -26.45
C VAL A 84 20.09 48.44 -25.49
N VAL A 85 19.72 49.52 -24.81
CA VAL A 85 18.65 49.65 -23.83
C VAL A 85 17.28 49.62 -24.51
N GLY A 86 16.30 48.93 -23.93
CA GLY A 86 14.90 49.00 -24.37
C GLY A 86 13.91 48.32 -23.43
N ARG A 87 13.24 49.11 -22.60
CA ARG A 87 12.08 48.75 -21.77
C ARG A 87 10.88 48.35 -22.64
N GLY A 88 10.06 47.42 -22.13
CA GLY A 88 8.60 47.49 -22.29
C GLY A 88 7.91 46.26 -22.90
N ALA A 89 7.10 45.61 -22.05
CA ALA A 89 5.83 44.96 -22.34
C ALA A 89 5.73 43.91 -23.47
N LEU A 90 5.41 42.66 -23.09
CA LEU A 90 4.12 42.03 -23.44
C LEU A 90 3.99 40.66 -22.74
N MET A 91 3.08 40.62 -21.76
CA MET A 91 2.31 39.43 -21.42
C MET A 91 1.41 39.03 -22.61
N MET A 92 1.01 37.75 -22.63
CA MET A 92 -0.01 37.08 -23.46
C MET A 92 0.56 36.18 -24.58
N CYS A 93 0.65 34.88 -24.28
CA CYS A 93 0.28 33.74 -25.13
C CYS A 93 0.01 32.58 -24.14
N ALA A 94 -1.23 32.30 -23.78
CA ALA A 94 -2.14 31.40 -24.49
C ALA A 94 -1.56 29.98 -24.62
N HIS A 95 -2.24 29.05 -23.94
CA HIS A 95 -2.09 27.60 -24.02
C HIS A 95 -1.91 27.12 -25.46
N ASP A 96 -0.91 26.26 -25.69
CA ASP A 96 -1.02 25.27 -26.76
C ASP A 96 -0.33 23.97 -26.36
N GLU A 97 -1.08 22.89 -26.55
CA GLU A 97 -0.67 21.50 -26.34
C GLU A 97 0.25 21.08 -27.47
N THR A 98 1.57 21.02 -27.24
CA THR A 98 2.48 20.10 -27.97
C THR A 98 3.94 20.35 -27.53
N MET A 99 4.39 19.69 -26.46
CA MET A 99 5.82 19.35 -26.27
C MET A 99 6.02 18.47 -25.03
N VAL A 100 5.77 17.16 -25.14
CA VAL A 100 6.43 16.15 -24.29
C VAL A 100 6.79 14.92 -25.13
N ARG A 101 7.76 15.09 -26.03
CA ARG A 101 8.59 14.01 -26.54
C ARG A 101 9.96 14.59 -26.85
N CYS A 102 10.82 14.64 -25.82
CA CYS A 102 12.28 14.53 -25.90
C CYS A 102 12.90 15.02 -24.59
N THR A 103 12.99 14.13 -23.58
CA THR A 103 14.06 14.10 -22.57
C THR A 103 13.86 12.90 -21.65
N HIS A 104 14.18 11.71 -22.15
CA HIS A 104 14.56 10.62 -21.25
C HIS A 104 15.64 9.76 -21.93
N MET A 105 16.85 10.31 -21.97
CA MET A 105 18.09 9.56 -22.19
C MET A 105 19.19 10.24 -21.36
N ASN A 106 19.86 9.44 -20.55
CA ASN A 106 21.09 9.69 -19.79
C ASN A 106 20.94 10.23 -18.36
N LEU A 107 20.86 9.29 -17.41
CA LEU A 107 21.59 9.42 -16.15
C LEU A 107 22.15 8.06 -15.69
N LEU A 108 23.20 7.60 -16.38
CA LEU A 108 24.15 6.63 -15.83
C LEU A 108 25.46 7.39 -15.59
N HIS A 109 25.68 7.81 -14.35
CA HIS A 109 27.03 8.13 -13.87
C HIS A 109 27.44 7.05 -12.87
N SER A 110 28.17 6.06 -13.38
CA SER A 110 28.97 5.15 -12.57
C SER A 110 30.33 5.80 -12.33
N THR A 111 30.65 6.02 -11.06
CA THR A 111 31.96 6.47 -10.59
C THR A 111 32.84 5.27 -10.31
N HIS A 112 33.94 5.10 -11.05
CA HIS A 112 35.17 4.51 -10.50
C HIS A 112 36.42 4.89 -11.30
N ALA A 113 37.32 5.60 -10.60
CA ALA A 113 38.77 5.48 -10.51
C ALA A 113 39.67 5.38 -11.77
N ASN A 114 40.50 6.41 -11.92
CA ASN A 114 41.96 6.40 -12.16
C ASN A 114 42.55 5.29 -13.05
N ASN A 115 42.93 5.67 -14.28
CA ASN A 115 44.31 5.49 -14.72
C ASN A 115 44.65 6.36 -15.93
N SER A 116 45.82 6.99 -15.85
CA SER A 116 46.38 7.97 -16.76
C SER A 116 47.04 7.31 -17.98
N ALA A 117 46.65 7.70 -19.19
CA ALA A 117 47.49 7.60 -20.39
C ALA A 117 47.02 8.61 -21.47
N PRO A 118 47.92 9.34 -22.13
CA PRO A 118 47.54 10.34 -23.12
C PRO A 118 47.33 9.70 -24.49
N TYR A 119 46.10 9.71 -24.99
CA TYR A 119 45.82 9.43 -26.40
C TYR A 119 45.82 10.72 -27.21
N THR A 120 46.63 10.68 -28.28
CA THR A 120 46.77 11.67 -29.33
C THR A 120 45.44 11.89 -30.08
N LEU A 121 44.95 13.13 -30.07
CA LEU A 121 43.81 13.58 -30.86
C LEU A 121 44.18 13.57 -32.35
N SER A 122 43.71 12.55 -33.07
CA SER A 122 43.69 12.52 -34.53
C SER A 122 42.54 13.40 -35.04
N GLN A 123 42.88 14.37 -35.88
CA GLN A 123 41.98 15.36 -36.47
C GLN A 123 40.91 14.69 -37.36
N CYS A 124 39.64 15.01 -37.14
CA CYS A 124 38.55 14.68 -38.07
C CYS A 124 38.57 15.66 -39.26
N PRO A 125 38.44 15.19 -40.51
CA PRO A 125 38.30 16.07 -41.66
C PRO A 125 36.92 16.74 -41.66
N ILE A 126 36.94 18.06 -41.84
CA ILE A 126 35.77 18.92 -42.07
C ILE A 126 35.11 18.46 -43.39
N ARG A 127 33.84 18.05 -43.32
CA ARG A 127 32.99 17.79 -44.49
C ARG A 127 32.30 19.07 -44.92
N ASP A 128 32.23 19.24 -46.24
CA ASP A 128 31.61 20.36 -46.97
C ASP A 128 30.14 20.65 -46.58
N PRO A 129 29.69 21.90 -46.79
CA PRO A 129 28.32 22.32 -46.48
C PRO A 129 27.29 21.63 -47.39
N PHE A 130 26.20 21.15 -46.77
CA PHE A 130 25.05 20.56 -47.45
C PHE A 130 24.38 21.56 -48.41
N PRO A 131 23.88 21.11 -49.58
CA PRO A 131 23.08 21.93 -50.48
C PRO A 131 21.71 22.28 -49.86
N PRO A 132 21.11 23.42 -50.24
CA PRO A 132 19.82 23.86 -49.71
C PRO A 132 18.69 22.91 -50.10
N LEU A 133 17.83 22.60 -49.11
CA LEU A 133 16.63 21.78 -49.29
C LEU A 133 15.62 22.50 -50.20
N PRO A 134 14.87 21.75 -51.05
CA PRO A 134 13.81 22.32 -51.87
C PRO A 134 12.61 22.79 -51.03
N PRO A 135 11.82 23.76 -51.53
CA PRO A 135 10.68 24.32 -50.81
C PRO A 135 9.59 23.26 -50.58
N LEU A 136 9.12 23.16 -49.34
CA LEU A 136 8.03 22.28 -48.93
C LEU A 136 6.71 22.73 -49.56
N LEU A 137 6.03 21.79 -50.24
CA LEU A 137 4.67 22.00 -50.76
C LEU A 137 3.66 22.11 -49.60
N PRO A 138 2.61 22.93 -49.75
CA PRO A 138 1.57 23.04 -48.74
C PRO A 138 0.78 21.73 -48.59
N PRO A 139 0.35 21.38 -47.37
CA PRO A 139 -0.40 20.15 -47.11
C PRO A 139 -1.75 20.18 -47.83
N SER A 140 -2.09 19.07 -48.50
CA SER A 140 -3.38 18.88 -49.15
C SER A 140 -4.49 18.77 -48.10
N LEU A 141 -5.58 19.52 -48.30
CA LEU A 141 -6.77 19.47 -47.45
C LEU A 141 -7.35 18.05 -47.39
N PRO A 142 -7.79 17.58 -46.21
CA PRO A 142 -8.44 16.29 -46.08
C PRO A 142 -9.80 16.29 -46.81
N PRO A 143 -10.20 15.17 -47.43
CA PRO A 143 -11.48 15.04 -48.09
C PRO A 143 -12.65 15.16 -47.08
N PRO A 144 -13.82 15.66 -47.53
CA PRO A 144 -15.00 15.80 -46.69
C PRO A 144 -15.48 14.44 -46.18
N SER A 145 -15.70 14.35 -44.86
CA SER A 145 -16.22 13.17 -44.17
C SER A 145 -17.64 12.82 -44.62
N HIS A 146 -17.84 11.55 -45.00
CA HIS A 146 -19.13 11.00 -45.36
C HIS A 146 -20.12 11.02 -44.17
N PRO A 147 -21.43 11.19 -44.44
CA PRO A 147 -22.46 11.14 -43.40
C PRO A 147 -22.55 9.75 -42.75
N PRO A 148 -22.84 9.67 -41.43
CA PRO A 148 -22.91 8.41 -40.71
C PRO A 148 -24.06 7.54 -41.23
N SER A 149 -23.71 6.33 -41.66
CA SER A 149 -24.66 5.28 -42.02
C SER A 149 -25.43 4.81 -40.78
N HIS A 150 -26.77 4.73 -40.91
CA HIS A 150 -27.67 4.28 -39.85
C HIS A 150 -27.29 2.89 -39.30
N PRO A 151 -27.42 2.68 -37.98
CA PRO A 151 -27.18 1.38 -37.37
C PRO A 151 -28.22 0.34 -37.85
N PRO A 152 -27.81 -0.92 -38.06
CA PRO A 152 -28.73 -1.99 -38.41
C PRO A 152 -29.74 -2.25 -37.27
N PRO A 153 -30.97 -2.70 -37.59
CA PRO A 153 -31.96 -3.04 -36.60
C PRO A 153 -31.47 -4.18 -35.69
N SER A 154 -31.70 -4.02 -34.38
CA SER A 154 -31.34 -5.04 -33.39
C SER A 154 -32.11 -6.36 -33.63
N PRO A 155 -31.45 -7.52 -33.51
CA PRO A 155 -32.11 -8.81 -33.64
C PRO A 155 -33.08 -9.06 -32.48
N ASP A 156 -34.21 -9.68 -32.78
CA ASP A 156 -35.24 -10.04 -31.80
C ASP A 156 -34.68 -10.96 -30.70
N PRO A 157 -35.13 -10.79 -29.44
CA PRO A 157 -34.68 -11.61 -28.33
C PRO A 157 -35.11 -13.08 -28.53
N PRO A 158 -34.24 -14.05 -28.19
CA PRO A 158 -34.56 -15.47 -28.31
C PRO A 158 -35.69 -15.87 -27.34
N PRO A 159 -36.51 -16.87 -27.71
CA PRO A 159 -37.62 -17.32 -26.87
C PRO A 159 -37.13 -17.88 -25.52
N PRO A 160 -37.93 -17.73 -24.45
CA PRO A 160 -37.58 -18.20 -23.11
C PRO A 160 -37.40 -19.73 -23.09
N ARG A 161 -36.30 -20.19 -22.47
CA ARG A 161 -36.03 -21.63 -22.32
C ARG A 161 -37.07 -22.29 -21.38
N PRO A 162 -37.46 -23.54 -21.65
CA PRO A 162 -38.35 -24.29 -20.77
C PRO A 162 -37.69 -24.54 -19.39
N PRO A 163 -38.49 -24.60 -18.31
CA PRO A 163 -37.98 -24.82 -16.96
C PRO A 163 -37.35 -26.22 -16.82
N PRO A 164 -36.27 -26.36 -16.04
CA PRO A 164 -35.63 -27.65 -15.81
C PRO A 164 -36.54 -28.62 -15.04
N PRO A 165 -36.42 -29.93 -15.30
CA PRO A 165 -37.19 -30.96 -14.60
C PRO A 165 -36.84 -31.01 -13.11
N LYS A 166 -37.86 -31.20 -12.26
CA LYS A 166 -37.70 -31.31 -10.80
C LYS A 166 -36.82 -32.51 -10.43
N PRO A 167 -35.90 -32.38 -9.45
CA PRO A 167 -35.09 -33.49 -8.97
C PRO A 167 -35.95 -34.59 -8.33
N PRO A 168 -35.58 -35.87 -8.47
CA PRO A 168 -36.25 -36.97 -7.79
C PRO A 168 -36.03 -36.93 -6.28
N VAL A 169 -37.09 -37.23 -5.53
CA VAL A 169 -37.10 -37.24 -4.05
C VAL A 169 -36.20 -38.36 -3.53
N PRO A 170 -35.30 -38.10 -2.56
CA PRO A 170 -34.43 -39.13 -1.98
C PRO A 170 -35.22 -40.21 -1.23
N LYS A 171 -34.83 -41.48 -1.41
CA LYS A 171 -35.38 -42.61 -0.63
C LYS A 171 -34.90 -42.55 0.83
N PRO A 172 -35.75 -42.95 1.80
CA PRO A 172 -35.37 -43.01 3.20
C PRO A 172 -34.29 -44.08 3.46
N PRO A 173 -33.36 -43.82 4.40
CA PRO A 173 -32.31 -44.77 4.74
C PRO A 173 -32.89 -46.00 5.47
N PRO A 174 -32.28 -47.19 5.29
CA PRO A 174 -32.68 -48.41 5.97
C PRO A 174 -32.37 -48.33 7.48
N LEU A 175 -33.28 -48.90 8.28
CA LEU A 175 -33.19 -48.98 9.74
C LEU A 175 -31.99 -49.83 10.17
N SER A 176 -31.20 -49.30 11.10
CA SER A 176 -30.02 -49.99 11.66
C SER A 176 -30.42 -51.24 12.48
N PRO A 177 -29.61 -52.32 12.44
CA PRO A 177 -29.87 -53.53 13.21
C PRO A 177 -29.67 -53.31 14.72
N PRO A 178 -30.34 -54.12 15.56
CA PRO A 178 -30.23 -54.02 17.02
C PRO A 178 -28.82 -54.41 17.51
N PRO A 179 -28.33 -53.76 18.58
CA PRO A 179 -27.02 -54.06 19.14
C PRO A 179 -26.96 -55.46 19.79
N PRO A 180 -25.79 -56.12 19.74
CA PRO A 180 -25.60 -57.44 20.34
C PRO A 180 -25.66 -57.39 21.89
N PRO A 181 -26.01 -58.52 22.53
CA PRO A 181 -26.10 -58.60 23.99
C PRO A 181 -24.73 -58.41 24.66
N PRO A 182 -24.69 -57.81 25.85
CA PRO A 182 -23.45 -57.55 26.57
C PRO A 182 -22.81 -58.85 27.07
N PRO A 183 -21.46 -58.94 27.05
CA PRO A 183 -20.73 -60.10 27.56
C PRO A 183 -20.85 -60.23 29.09
N PRO A 184 -20.66 -61.45 29.63
CA PRO A 184 -20.73 -61.72 31.07
C PRO A 184 -19.66 -60.94 31.85
N LEU A 185 -20.09 -60.40 32.99
CA LEU A 185 -19.25 -59.55 33.84
C LEU A 185 -18.09 -60.36 34.47
N PRO A 186 -16.83 -59.90 34.33
CA PRO A 186 -15.69 -60.53 34.97
C PRO A 186 -15.71 -60.34 36.49
N CYS A 187 -15.07 -61.29 37.19
CA CYS A 187 -14.94 -61.32 38.64
C CYS A 187 -14.35 -60.02 39.21
N PRO A 188 -14.75 -59.61 40.43
CA PRO A 188 -14.27 -58.39 41.05
C PRO A 188 -12.75 -58.48 41.27
N PRO A 189 -11.98 -57.50 40.76
CA PRO A 189 -10.54 -57.46 40.97
C PRO A 189 -10.21 -57.21 42.45
N PRO A 190 -9.01 -57.62 42.91
CA PRO A 190 -8.53 -57.31 44.24
C PRO A 190 -8.56 -55.80 44.52
N PRO A 191 -8.72 -55.40 45.79
CA PRO A 191 -8.79 -53.98 46.16
C PRO A 191 -7.55 -53.25 45.62
N PRO A 192 -7.76 -52.15 44.87
CA PRO A 192 -6.66 -51.44 44.23
C PRO A 192 -5.70 -50.92 45.29
N SER A 193 -4.42 -51.18 45.08
CA SER A 193 -3.33 -50.55 45.82
C SER A 193 -3.59 -49.04 45.86
N SER A 194 -3.47 -48.44 47.05
CA SER A 194 -3.64 -47.01 47.27
C SER A 194 -2.92 -46.22 46.18
N PRO A 195 -3.61 -45.33 45.44
CA PRO A 195 -3.02 -44.62 44.33
C PRO A 195 -1.79 -43.82 44.82
N PRO A 196 -0.68 -43.84 44.07
CA PRO A 196 0.46 -43.02 44.42
C PRO A 196 0.01 -41.56 44.55
N SER A 197 0.49 -40.89 45.58
CA SER A 197 0.21 -39.48 45.82
C SER A 197 0.37 -38.71 44.51
N PRO A 198 -0.61 -37.87 44.10
CA PRO A 198 -0.52 -37.13 42.86
C PRO A 198 0.78 -36.33 42.87
N PRO A 199 1.53 -36.30 41.75
CA PRO A 199 2.73 -35.49 41.68
C PRO A 199 2.38 -34.05 42.06
N PRO A 200 3.27 -33.34 42.78
CA PRO A 200 3.04 -31.95 43.09
C PRO A 200 2.71 -31.19 41.79
N PRO A 201 1.74 -30.25 41.83
CA PRO A 201 1.37 -29.49 40.64
C PRO A 201 2.64 -28.83 40.07
N PRO A 202 2.82 -28.84 38.74
CA PRO A 202 3.95 -28.17 38.12
C PRO A 202 3.97 -26.71 38.57
N PRO A 203 5.17 -26.13 38.80
CA PRO A 203 5.27 -24.71 39.14
C PRO A 203 4.50 -23.88 38.09
N PRO A 204 3.86 -22.77 38.50
CA PRO A 204 3.18 -21.90 37.56
C PRO A 204 4.15 -21.54 36.44
N LEU A 205 3.72 -21.74 35.19
CA LEU A 205 4.51 -21.28 34.04
C LEU A 205 4.77 -19.78 34.23
N PRO A 206 6.00 -19.30 33.97
CA PRO A 206 6.25 -17.87 33.97
C PRO A 206 5.25 -17.20 33.00
N PRO A 207 4.75 -16.00 33.34
CA PRO A 207 3.87 -15.27 32.45
C PRO A 207 4.54 -15.15 31.07
N PRO A 208 3.78 -15.28 29.97
CA PRO A 208 4.32 -15.10 28.63
C PRO A 208 5.09 -13.77 28.58
N SER A 209 6.31 -13.80 28.04
CA SER A 209 7.07 -12.57 27.81
C SER A 209 6.22 -11.63 26.95
N ALA A 210 6.21 -10.34 27.29
CA ALA A 210 5.54 -9.35 26.46
C ALA A 210 6.05 -9.45 25.01
N PRO A 211 5.17 -9.33 24.00
CA PRO A 211 5.59 -9.37 22.61
C PRO A 211 6.66 -8.29 22.37
N PRO A 212 7.65 -8.56 21.51
CA PRO A 212 8.68 -7.57 21.20
C PRO A 212 8.04 -6.31 20.61
N PRO A 213 8.63 -5.11 20.85
CA PRO A 213 8.11 -3.87 20.28
C PRO A 213 7.98 -3.95 18.76
N THR A 214 6.90 -3.39 18.21
CA THR A 214 6.58 -3.45 16.76
C THR A 214 7.76 -3.03 15.88
N VAL A 215 8.46 -1.94 16.22
CA VAL A 215 9.64 -1.46 15.46
C VAL A 215 10.76 -2.51 15.35
N VAL A 216 10.96 -3.32 16.39
CA VAL A 216 11.98 -4.39 16.38
C VAL A 216 11.58 -5.48 15.39
N GLN A 217 10.29 -5.84 15.34
CA GLN A 217 9.78 -6.82 14.40
C GLN A 217 9.86 -6.33 12.96
N VAL A 218 9.49 -5.07 12.71
CA VAL A 218 9.59 -4.44 11.39
C VAL A 218 11.05 -4.41 10.91
N ASN A 219 11.99 -3.95 11.75
CA ASN A 219 13.42 -3.96 11.42
C ASN A 219 13.94 -5.38 11.17
N HIS A 220 13.54 -6.36 11.99
CA HIS A 220 13.91 -7.75 11.79
C HIS A 220 13.47 -8.26 10.42
N ARG A 221 12.21 -7.99 10.00
CA ARG A 221 11.72 -8.40 8.68
C ARG A 221 12.43 -7.68 7.54
N PHE A 222 12.78 -6.41 7.69
CA PHE A 222 13.57 -5.71 6.66
C PHE A 222 14.98 -6.33 6.52
N ILE A 223 15.67 -6.56 7.65
CA ILE A 223 17.04 -7.06 7.66
C ILE A 223 17.13 -8.48 7.11
N HIS A 224 16.23 -9.34 7.55
CA HIS A 224 16.22 -10.76 7.23
C HIS A 224 15.25 -11.14 6.12
N GLY A 225 14.62 -10.14 5.47
CA GLY A 225 13.71 -10.33 4.36
C GLY A 225 14.41 -11.03 3.19
N ARG A 226 13.68 -11.92 2.53
CA ARG A 226 14.17 -12.72 1.41
C ARG A 226 13.03 -13.02 0.46
N PRO A 227 13.30 -13.33 -0.81
CA PRO A 227 12.28 -13.83 -1.73
C PRO A 227 11.47 -14.99 -1.12
N SER A 228 10.18 -14.76 -0.84
CA SER A 228 9.28 -15.73 -0.20
C SER A 228 7.83 -15.44 -0.53
N ASN A 229 6.99 -16.48 -0.52
CA ASN A 229 5.53 -16.35 -0.61
C ASN A 229 4.87 -16.04 0.75
N ASN A 230 5.64 -16.05 1.84
CA ASN A 230 5.17 -15.69 3.17
C ASN A 230 5.53 -14.22 3.44
N LEU A 231 4.53 -13.35 3.65
CA LEU A 231 4.75 -11.91 3.91
C LEU A 231 5.67 -11.64 5.10
N TRP A 232 5.64 -12.50 6.13
CA TRP A 232 6.51 -12.36 7.30
C TRP A 232 8.00 -12.56 6.95
N GLU A 233 8.29 -13.47 6.02
CA GLU A 233 9.64 -13.78 5.57
C GLU A 233 10.09 -12.91 4.41
N ALA A 234 9.14 -12.40 3.63
CA ALA A 234 9.41 -11.65 2.43
C ALA A 234 10.09 -10.31 2.75
N GLY A 235 9.61 -9.61 3.77
CA GLY A 235 10.14 -8.29 4.16
C GLY A 235 9.08 -7.43 4.85
N VAL A 236 9.12 -6.13 4.56
CA VAL A 236 8.13 -5.17 5.04
C VAL A 236 7.26 -4.73 3.87
N LEU A 237 5.95 -4.98 3.96
CA LEU A 237 4.99 -4.53 2.96
C LEU A 237 4.54 -3.10 3.32
N VAL A 238 4.81 -2.15 2.44
CA VAL A 238 4.60 -0.71 2.65
C VAL A 238 3.74 -0.14 1.54
N HIS A 239 2.68 0.59 1.91
CA HIS A 239 1.97 1.46 0.99
C HIS A 239 2.29 2.91 1.35
N ILE A 240 2.80 3.65 0.37
CA ILE A 240 3.03 5.10 0.47
C ILE A 240 1.75 5.80 -0.01
N PHE A 241 1.31 6.82 0.73
CA PHE A 241 0.10 7.56 0.36
C PHE A 241 0.28 8.24 -1.01
N ASP A 242 -0.60 7.91 -1.94
CA ASP A 242 -0.50 8.28 -3.35
C ASP A 242 -1.80 8.83 -3.94
N LYS A 243 -2.76 9.18 -3.08
CA LYS A 243 -4.11 9.67 -3.38
C LYS A 243 -5.06 8.61 -3.93
N THR A 244 -4.75 7.33 -3.74
CA THR A 244 -5.68 6.21 -3.97
C THR A 244 -6.44 5.79 -2.70
N GLU A 245 -6.15 6.46 -1.60
CA GLU A 245 -6.74 6.31 -0.28
C GLU A 245 -7.91 7.27 -0.01
N SER A 246 -8.59 7.04 1.12
CA SER A 246 -9.55 8.01 1.65
C SER A 246 -8.83 9.25 2.18
N ARG A 247 -9.18 10.45 1.68
CA ARG A 247 -8.57 11.71 2.14
C ARG A 247 -8.77 11.97 3.64
N ALA A 248 -9.93 11.62 4.19
CA ALA A 248 -10.22 11.82 5.62
C ALA A 248 -9.51 10.78 6.51
N GLU A 249 -9.28 9.59 5.97
CA GLU A 249 -8.67 8.44 6.65
C GLU A 249 -7.62 7.80 5.72
N PRO A 250 -6.44 8.41 5.54
CA PRO A 250 -5.48 7.98 4.51
C PRO A 250 -4.95 6.55 4.71
N TRP A 251 -5.06 5.99 5.91
CA TRP A 251 -4.78 4.57 6.18
C TRP A 251 -5.85 3.59 5.67
N ARG A 252 -6.97 4.09 5.17
CA ARG A 252 -8.08 3.31 4.60
C ARG A 252 -8.07 3.46 3.08
N GLY A 253 -8.10 2.34 2.37
CA GLY A 253 -8.25 2.38 0.91
C GLY A 253 -9.70 2.66 0.50
N CYS A 254 -9.91 3.06 -0.76
CA CYS A 254 -11.25 3.31 -1.26
C CYS A 254 -12.09 2.00 -1.25
N PRO A 255 -13.32 2.01 -0.69
CA PRO A 255 -14.08 0.77 -0.48
C PRO A 255 -14.75 0.23 -1.76
N PHE A 256 -15.01 1.07 -2.77
CA PHE A 256 -15.74 0.67 -3.97
C PHE A 256 -15.24 1.39 -5.21
N HIS A 257 -15.30 0.71 -6.36
CA HIS A 257 -15.24 1.33 -7.68
C HIS A 257 -16.55 2.09 -7.96
N GLY A 258 -16.47 3.27 -8.56
CA GLY A 258 -17.65 3.93 -9.13
C GLY A 258 -18.55 4.75 -8.19
N GLY A 259 -18.13 5.01 -6.94
CA GLY A 259 -18.73 6.05 -6.09
C GLY A 259 -17.82 7.26 -5.94
N SER A 260 -18.34 8.48 -6.15
CA SER A 260 -17.72 9.65 -5.55
C SER A 260 -17.91 9.51 -4.05
N ASN A 261 -16.84 9.39 -3.28
CA ASN A 261 -16.97 9.61 -1.85
C ASN A 261 -17.46 11.06 -1.65
N GLU A 262 -18.19 11.32 -0.56
CA GLU A 262 -18.69 12.67 -0.23
C GLU A 262 -17.56 13.72 -0.18
N ASP A 263 -16.31 13.27 -0.07
CA ASP A 263 -15.08 14.07 -0.02
C ASP A 263 -14.52 14.49 -1.39
N GLY A 264 -15.12 14.09 -2.51
CA GLY A 264 -14.69 14.51 -3.87
C GLY A 264 -13.40 13.86 -4.38
N ASN A 265 -13.02 12.69 -3.87
CA ASN A 265 -11.76 12.02 -4.22
C ASN A 265 -11.84 11.17 -5.50
N GLU A 266 -10.69 10.95 -6.14
CA GLU A 266 -10.46 10.09 -7.32
C GLU A 266 -10.65 8.57 -7.06
N CYS A 267 -11.33 8.17 -5.98
CA CYS A 267 -11.68 6.77 -5.69
C CYS A 267 -12.40 6.09 -6.88
N LEU A 268 -13.10 6.88 -7.69
CA LEU A 268 -13.75 6.47 -8.93
C LEU A 268 -12.81 5.79 -9.93
N LEU A 269 -11.54 6.20 -10.00
CA LEU A 269 -10.58 5.74 -11.00
C LEU A 269 -9.69 4.61 -10.48
N PHE A 270 -9.42 4.60 -9.17
CA PHE A 270 -8.37 3.75 -8.61
C PHE A 270 -8.91 2.59 -7.78
N GLY A 271 -10.18 2.59 -7.42
CA GLY A 271 -10.88 1.38 -6.99
C GLY A 271 -10.51 0.81 -5.64
N ASN A 272 -10.76 -0.49 -5.47
CA ASN A 272 -10.62 -1.29 -4.25
C ASN A 272 -9.20 -1.88 -4.05
N ARG A 273 -8.14 -1.15 -4.42
CA ARG A 273 -6.76 -1.62 -4.32
C ARG A 273 -5.83 -0.60 -3.65
N LEU A 274 -4.72 -1.10 -3.10
CA LEU A 274 -3.61 -0.28 -2.59
C LEU A 274 -2.30 -0.75 -3.23
N SER A 275 -1.69 0.11 -4.04
CA SER A 275 -0.39 -0.14 -4.65
C SER A 275 0.71 0.00 -3.61
N SER A 276 1.40 -1.11 -3.35
CA SER A 276 2.36 -1.23 -2.25
C SER A 276 3.71 -1.71 -2.79
N SER A 277 4.76 -1.63 -1.97
CA SER A 277 6.05 -2.26 -2.25
C SER A 277 6.44 -3.14 -1.09
N LEU A 278 7.07 -4.25 -1.42
CA LEU A 278 7.69 -5.14 -0.46
C LEU A 278 9.19 -4.83 -0.42
N ILE A 279 9.68 -4.39 0.74
CA ILE A 279 11.05 -3.90 0.91
C ILE A 279 11.84 -4.72 1.93
N TRP A 280 13.14 -4.86 1.66
CA TRP A 280 14.12 -5.53 2.52
C TRP A 280 15.54 -5.01 2.21
N THR A 281 16.56 -5.52 2.90
CA THR A 281 17.96 -5.09 2.69
C THR A 281 18.48 -5.24 1.27
N GLY A 282 17.95 -6.19 0.49
CA GLY A 282 18.30 -6.36 -0.92
C GLY A 282 17.52 -5.47 -1.89
N HIS A 283 16.47 -4.78 -1.41
CA HIS A 283 15.62 -3.92 -2.21
C HIS A 283 14.80 -2.96 -1.31
N SER A 284 15.29 -1.74 -1.11
CA SER A 284 14.73 -0.77 -0.15
C SER A 284 13.82 0.31 -0.78
N GLN A 285 13.66 0.27 -2.10
CA GLN A 285 12.92 1.28 -2.84
C GLN A 285 11.40 1.04 -2.77
N THR A 286 10.63 2.12 -2.67
CA THR A 286 9.17 2.07 -2.56
C THR A 286 8.50 2.74 -3.75
N TYR A 287 7.32 2.23 -4.11
CA TYR A 287 6.39 2.92 -5.01
C TYR A 287 6.06 4.30 -4.44
N GLY A 288 6.12 5.34 -5.28
CA GLY A 288 5.80 6.73 -4.88
C GLY A 288 6.89 7.48 -4.09
N GLY A 289 7.96 6.80 -3.66
CA GLY A 289 9.07 7.34 -2.87
C GLY A 289 8.77 7.42 -1.36
N TYR A 290 9.79 7.38 -0.51
CA TYR A 290 9.64 7.18 0.95
C TYR A 290 9.24 8.42 1.77
N ARG A 291 9.04 9.59 1.16
CA ARG A 291 8.85 10.88 1.88
C ARG A 291 7.40 11.36 2.00
N LYS A 292 6.42 10.57 1.57
CA LYS A 292 5.00 11.01 1.48
C LYS A 292 4.11 10.44 2.59
N GLY A 293 4.72 9.85 3.62
CA GLY A 293 4.00 9.08 4.63
C GLY A 293 3.37 7.80 4.05
N GLY A 294 2.80 6.99 4.92
CA GLY A 294 2.20 5.73 4.48
C GLY A 294 1.77 4.81 5.61
N VAL A 295 1.49 3.56 5.24
CA VAL A 295 1.18 2.47 6.18
C VAL A 295 2.11 1.29 5.95
N ILE A 296 2.51 0.65 7.05
CA ILE A 296 3.06 -0.70 7.04
C ILE A 296 1.90 -1.65 7.30
N PHE A 297 1.70 -2.62 6.42
CA PHE A 297 0.67 -3.64 6.60
C PHE A 297 1.12 -4.72 7.58
N THR A 298 0.17 -5.23 8.36
CA THR A 298 0.40 -6.41 9.18
C THR A 298 0.73 -7.62 8.28
N PRO A 299 1.87 -8.30 8.47
CA PRO A 299 2.32 -9.41 7.61
C PRO A 299 1.58 -10.74 7.90
N SER A 300 0.26 -10.70 8.01
CA SER A 300 -0.61 -11.85 8.29
C SER A 300 -1.71 -11.98 7.24
N PRO A 301 -1.95 -13.18 6.69
CA PRO A 301 -3.05 -13.40 5.76
C PRO A 301 -4.44 -13.22 6.40
N GLU A 302 -4.51 -13.15 7.74
CA GLU A 302 -5.75 -12.85 8.47
C GLU A 302 -6.17 -11.38 8.30
N PHE A 303 -5.22 -10.47 8.12
CA PHE A 303 -5.46 -9.02 8.09
C PHE A 303 -5.05 -8.35 6.78
N THR A 304 -4.19 -8.99 5.98
CA THR A 304 -3.68 -8.45 4.71
C THR A 304 -3.76 -9.49 3.61
N ARG A 305 -4.29 -9.07 2.45
CA ARG A 305 -4.44 -9.92 1.27
C ARG A 305 -3.77 -9.28 0.06
N VAL A 306 -2.76 -9.95 -0.47
CA VAL A 306 -2.15 -9.63 -1.77
C VAL A 306 -3.02 -10.21 -2.87
N LEU A 307 -3.39 -9.37 -3.85
CA LEU A 307 -4.14 -9.75 -5.04
C LEU A 307 -3.22 -10.19 -6.18
N CYS A 308 -2.11 -9.47 -6.36
CA CYS A 308 -1.08 -9.77 -7.34
C CYS A 308 0.22 -9.01 -7.05
N ILE A 309 1.26 -9.33 -7.82
CA ILE A 309 2.53 -8.62 -7.84
C ILE A 309 3.00 -8.36 -9.28
N TYR A 310 3.64 -7.22 -9.49
CA TYR A 310 4.32 -6.86 -10.73
C TYR A 310 5.82 -6.74 -10.52
N GLY A 311 6.56 -7.09 -11.57
CA GLY A 311 8.00 -6.90 -11.74
C GLY A 311 8.48 -5.45 -11.83
N SER A 312 7.58 -4.47 -11.76
CA SER A 312 7.84 -3.02 -11.75
C SER A 312 6.46 -2.33 -11.64
N ASP A 313 6.30 -1.07 -12.06
CA ASP A 313 5.00 -0.42 -12.23
C ASP A 313 4.09 -1.22 -13.18
N GLY A 314 3.04 -1.82 -12.63
CA GLY A 314 2.00 -2.51 -13.38
C GLY A 314 1.00 -1.56 -14.05
N GLY A 315 1.17 -0.24 -13.89
CA GLY A 315 0.25 0.76 -14.39
C GLY A 315 -1.13 0.62 -13.76
N THR A 316 -1.20 0.04 -12.55
CA THR A 316 -2.46 -0.38 -11.93
C THR A 316 -3.41 0.80 -11.79
N ARG A 317 -2.89 2.04 -11.62
CA ARG A 317 -3.67 3.28 -11.60
C ARG A 317 -4.56 3.51 -12.85
N HIS A 318 -4.21 2.96 -14.00
CA HIS A 318 -4.89 3.25 -15.28
C HIS A 318 -5.85 2.14 -15.75
N GLY A 319 -5.91 0.99 -15.06
CA GLY A 319 -6.75 -0.15 -15.41
C GLY A 319 -8.17 -0.03 -14.86
N GLY A 320 -9.05 0.69 -15.56
CA GLY A 320 -10.41 1.02 -15.09
C GLY A 320 -11.43 -0.12 -14.98
N GLU A 321 -11.03 -1.40 -14.99
CA GLU A 321 -11.99 -2.51 -14.98
C GLU A 321 -11.60 -3.71 -14.11
N PHE A 322 -10.33 -3.82 -13.71
CA PHE A 322 -9.82 -4.92 -12.90
C PHE A 322 -9.03 -4.32 -11.75
N ASP A 323 -9.15 -4.88 -10.55
CA ASP A 323 -8.63 -4.40 -9.26
C ASP A 323 -7.09 -4.29 -9.20
N GLY A 324 -6.48 -3.62 -10.16
CA GLY A 324 -5.04 -3.57 -10.42
C GLY A 324 -4.55 -4.79 -11.19
N CYS A 325 -5.05 -5.98 -10.88
CA CYS A 325 -4.45 -7.26 -11.29
C CYS A 325 -4.93 -7.86 -12.62
N GLY A 326 -5.77 -7.16 -13.40
CA GLY A 326 -6.30 -7.72 -14.65
C GLY A 326 -7.02 -9.07 -14.48
N ASN A 327 -7.29 -9.73 -15.60
CA ASN A 327 -7.79 -11.11 -15.64
C ASN A 327 -6.77 -12.11 -16.24
N THR A 328 -5.65 -11.60 -16.75
CA THR A 328 -4.63 -12.40 -17.43
C THR A 328 -3.35 -12.38 -16.63
N PHE A 329 -3.14 -13.43 -15.85
CA PHE A 329 -1.94 -13.59 -15.05
C PHE A 329 -0.77 -14.10 -15.90
N CYS A 330 0.43 -13.80 -15.42
CA CYS A 330 1.62 -14.43 -15.91
C CYS A 330 1.68 -15.90 -15.49
N ASP A 331 1.71 -16.79 -16.47
CA ASP A 331 1.99 -18.21 -16.26
C ASP A 331 3.47 -18.56 -16.50
N SER A 332 4.25 -17.62 -17.05
CA SER A 332 5.66 -17.84 -17.36
C SER A 332 6.55 -17.60 -16.15
N ASP A 333 7.54 -18.46 -15.98
CA ASP A 333 8.54 -18.35 -14.93
C ASP A 333 9.81 -17.58 -15.38
N ALA A 334 9.83 -17.05 -16.62
CA ALA A 334 11.06 -16.70 -17.32
C ALA A 334 11.60 -15.30 -16.98
N ASP A 335 10.72 -14.30 -16.80
CA ASP A 335 11.10 -12.99 -16.28
C ASP A 335 10.01 -12.43 -15.36
N GLY A 336 10.42 -11.69 -14.32
CA GLY A 336 9.48 -11.15 -13.33
C GLY A 336 8.60 -10.01 -13.87
N TRP A 337 8.85 -9.52 -15.08
CA TRP A 337 8.08 -8.46 -15.73
C TRP A 337 6.87 -9.00 -16.50
N CYS A 338 7.04 -10.15 -17.15
CA CYS A 338 6.00 -10.86 -17.87
C CYS A 338 5.16 -10.01 -18.83
N ASP A 339 5.83 -9.23 -19.68
CA ASP A 339 5.20 -8.32 -20.63
C ASP A 339 4.17 -7.36 -19.99
N GLY A 340 4.40 -6.96 -18.73
CA GLY A 340 3.51 -6.07 -17.98
C GLY A 340 2.28 -6.77 -17.40
N LYS A 341 2.25 -8.11 -17.38
CA LYS A 341 1.18 -8.88 -16.73
C LYS A 341 1.48 -9.10 -15.24
N PRO A 342 0.45 -9.11 -14.39
CA PRO A 342 0.62 -9.44 -12.99
C PRO A 342 0.94 -10.91 -12.80
N HIS A 343 1.71 -11.22 -11.78
CA HIS A 343 1.86 -12.57 -11.25
C HIS A 343 0.86 -12.81 -10.11
N ARG A 344 0.48 -14.07 -9.94
CA ARG A 344 -0.42 -14.50 -8.87
C ARG A 344 0.27 -14.39 -7.50
N PRO A 345 -0.48 -14.27 -6.38
CA PRO A 345 0.12 -14.15 -5.04
C PRO A 345 1.04 -15.31 -4.65
N ASP A 346 0.78 -16.52 -5.13
CA ASP A 346 1.61 -17.72 -4.90
C ASP A 346 2.93 -17.71 -5.70
N LYS A 347 3.15 -16.70 -6.54
CA LYS A 347 4.39 -16.44 -7.27
C LYS A 347 5.20 -15.26 -6.70
N LEU A 348 4.77 -14.70 -5.56
CA LEU A 348 5.44 -13.57 -4.88
C LEU A 348 6.94 -13.79 -4.72
N GLY A 349 7.35 -14.91 -4.11
CA GLY A 349 8.76 -15.21 -3.86
C GLY A 349 9.58 -15.31 -5.14
N GLN A 350 9.03 -15.86 -6.21
CA GLN A 350 9.73 -15.97 -7.48
C GLN A 350 9.95 -14.60 -8.14
N VAL A 351 8.94 -13.72 -8.11
CA VAL A 351 9.07 -12.36 -8.64
C VAL A 351 10.10 -11.57 -7.83
N LEU A 352 10.09 -11.70 -6.50
CA LEU A 352 11.08 -11.08 -5.63
C LEU A 352 12.51 -11.60 -5.87
N GLU A 353 12.66 -12.89 -6.19
CA GLU A 353 13.96 -13.48 -6.53
C GLU A 353 14.52 -12.88 -7.82
N TRP A 354 13.67 -12.71 -8.83
CA TRP A 354 14.05 -11.99 -10.04
C TRP A 354 14.47 -10.54 -9.74
N PHE A 355 13.72 -9.82 -8.91
CA PHE A 355 14.05 -8.45 -8.50
C PHE A 355 15.41 -8.32 -7.84
N ALA A 356 15.75 -9.25 -6.95
CA ALA A 356 17.03 -9.28 -6.27
C ALA A 356 18.21 -9.36 -7.26
N THR A 357 17.99 -9.93 -8.45
CA THR A 357 19.02 -10.05 -9.50
C THR A 357 18.96 -8.96 -10.57
N ALA A 358 17.77 -8.41 -10.86
CA ALA A 358 17.55 -7.50 -11.98
C ALA A 358 17.85 -6.02 -11.65
N HIS A 359 18.03 -5.65 -10.38
CA HIS A 359 18.30 -4.28 -9.92
C HIS A 359 17.32 -3.23 -10.47
N ARG A 360 16.02 -3.55 -10.46
CA ARG A 360 14.95 -2.62 -10.84
C ARG A 360 14.65 -1.63 -9.70
N ASP A 361 13.99 -0.53 -10.07
CA ASP A 361 13.70 0.57 -9.14
C ASP A 361 12.78 0.14 -8.01
N PHE A 362 11.59 -0.41 -8.27
CA PHE A 362 10.67 -0.89 -7.21
C PHE A 362 9.82 -2.06 -7.69
N ASN A 363 9.21 -2.80 -6.76
CA ASN A 363 8.12 -3.72 -7.04
C ASN A 363 6.77 -3.10 -6.69
N GLU A 364 5.74 -3.52 -7.42
CA GLU A 364 4.36 -3.17 -7.11
C GLU A 364 3.60 -4.42 -6.67
N VAL A 365 3.21 -4.44 -5.40
CA VAL A 365 2.34 -5.44 -4.78
C VAL A 365 0.97 -4.82 -4.59
N VAL A 366 -0.05 -5.42 -5.19
CA VAL A 366 -1.41 -4.91 -5.10
C VAL A 366 -2.11 -5.57 -3.91
N VAL A 367 -2.52 -4.76 -2.93
CA VAL A 367 -3.27 -5.20 -1.75
C VAL A 367 -4.76 -4.93 -1.94
N ASP A 368 -5.60 -5.87 -1.50
CA ASP A 368 -7.06 -5.75 -1.48
C ASP A 368 -7.49 -4.65 -0.48
N ALA A 369 -7.87 -3.47 -0.98
CA ALA A 369 -8.21 -2.32 -0.13
C ALA A 369 -9.49 -2.56 0.67
N ALA A 370 -10.45 -3.30 0.09
CA ALA A 370 -11.70 -3.59 0.76
C ALA A 370 -11.46 -4.55 1.92
N PHE A 371 -10.66 -5.61 1.71
CA PHE A 371 -10.25 -6.53 2.78
C PHE A 371 -9.41 -5.81 3.85
N HIS A 372 -8.45 -4.98 3.44
CA HIS A 372 -7.66 -4.15 4.36
C HIS A 372 -8.56 -3.29 5.26
N SER A 373 -9.51 -2.57 4.65
CA SER A 373 -10.40 -1.65 5.36
C SER A 373 -11.38 -2.36 6.30
N GLN A 374 -11.80 -3.59 5.96
CA GLN A 374 -12.65 -4.42 6.82
C GLN A 374 -11.93 -4.96 8.06
N ASN A 375 -10.60 -5.01 8.02
CA ASN A 375 -9.75 -5.55 9.09
C ASN A 375 -9.04 -4.46 9.91
N LEU A 376 -9.36 -3.19 9.67
CA LEU A 376 -8.88 -2.10 10.52
C LEU A 376 -9.39 -2.27 11.96
N PRO A 377 -8.59 -1.88 12.97
CA PRO A 377 -7.25 -1.29 12.86
C PRO A 377 -6.12 -2.31 12.60
N TRP A 378 -6.38 -3.60 12.79
CA TRP A 378 -5.36 -4.66 12.87
C TRP A 378 -4.64 -5.00 11.56
N SER A 379 -5.13 -4.51 10.43
CA SER A 379 -4.45 -4.58 9.12
C SER A 379 -3.29 -3.58 8.98
N VAL A 380 -3.23 -2.57 9.86
CA VAL A 380 -2.10 -1.63 9.95
C VAL A 380 -1.19 -2.07 11.10
N GLU A 381 0.11 -2.18 10.83
CA GLU A 381 1.11 -2.45 11.87
C GLU A 381 1.76 -1.15 12.37
N ALA A 382 1.98 -0.19 11.48
CA ALA A 382 2.55 1.12 11.79
C ALA A 382 2.17 2.17 10.75
N ILE A 383 2.24 3.44 11.14
CA ILE A 383 2.14 4.60 10.23
C ILE A 383 3.54 5.11 9.93
N LEU A 384 3.81 5.49 8.69
CA LEU A 384 5.08 6.05 8.24
C LEU A 384 4.96 7.56 8.09
N ASP A 385 5.92 8.31 8.62
CA ASP A 385 6.27 9.72 8.28
C ASP A 385 5.10 10.73 8.14
N ASP A 386 3.93 10.43 8.71
CA ASP A 386 2.74 11.29 8.71
C ASP A 386 2.13 11.35 10.12
N GLU A 387 2.50 12.39 10.86
CA GLU A 387 2.02 12.63 12.23
C GLU A 387 0.51 12.91 12.31
N ASP A 388 -0.08 13.53 11.29
CA ASP A 388 -1.52 13.82 11.28
C ASP A 388 -2.33 12.55 11.05
N ALA A 389 -1.94 11.75 10.05
CA ALA A 389 -2.53 10.44 9.80
C ALA A 389 -2.39 9.54 11.03
N HIS A 390 -1.21 9.49 11.67
CA HIS A 390 -1.02 8.69 12.87
C HIS A 390 -1.89 9.14 14.04
N ARG A 391 -1.94 10.45 14.32
CA ARG A 391 -2.79 10.99 15.39
C ARG A 391 -4.25 10.63 15.16
N LYS A 392 -4.77 10.86 13.95
CA LYS A 392 -6.17 10.58 13.63
C LYS A 392 -6.47 9.08 13.66
N PHE A 393 -5.53 8.23 13.24
CA PHE A 393 -5.65 6.78 13.35
C PHE A 393 -5.78 6.34 14.82
N LEU A 394 -4.91 6.84 15.71
CA LEU A 394 -4.98 6.54 17.13
C LEU A 394 -6.31 7.00 17.74
N GLU A 395 -6.77 8.21 17.39
CA GLU A 395 -8.05 8.75 17.85
C GLU A 395 -9.25 7.90 17.39
N ALA A 396 -9.26 7.51 16.11
CA ALA A 396 -10.34 6.72 15.52
C ALA A 396 -10.49 5.33 16.17
N TYR A 397 -9.40 4.72 16.63
CA TYR A 397 -9.39 3.34 17.14
C TYR A 397 -8.98 3.20 18.61
N GLN A 398 -8.93 4.30 19.38
CA GLN A 398 -8.54 4.26 20.80
C GLN A 398 -9.41 3.32 21.64
N ASP A 399 -10.71 3.23 21.34
CA ASP A 399 -11.66 2.39 22.06
C ASP A 399 -11.45 0.88 21.79
N GLU A 400 -10.70 0.54 20.73
CA GLU A 400 -10.27 -0.82 20.40
C GLU A 400 -8.91 -1.19 21.03
N GLY A 401 -8.34 -0.30 21.85
CA GLY A 401 -7.05 -0.52 22.50
C GLY A 401 -5.85 -0.20 21.62
N VAL A 402 -6.05 0.55 20.52
CA VAL A 402 -4.96 1.06 19.69
C VAL A 402 -4.21 2.17 20.44
N THR A 403 -2.89 2.06 20.47
CA THR A 403 -1.99 3.00 21.16
C THR A 403 -0.77 3.28 20.29
N SER A 404 0.00 4.31 20.63
CA SER A 404 1.28 4.59 19.96
C SER A 404 2.34 3.49 20.16
N SER A 405 2.15 2.60 21.15
CA SER A 405 3.05 1.46 21.36
C SER A 405 2.65 0.24 20.52
N SER A 406 1.35 0.01 20.28
CA SER A 406 0.89 -1.08 19.42
C SER A 406 1.01 -0.73 17.94
N HIS A 407 0.72 0.52 17.57
CA HIS A 407 0.76 1.04 16.21
C HIS A 407 1.62 2.31 16.18
N PRO A 408 2.96 2.18 16.17
CA PRO A 408 3.85 3.33 16.26
C PRO A 408 3.86 4.18 14.98
N LEU A 409 4.23 5.44 15.13
CA LEU A 409 4.72 6.27 14.02
C LEU A 409 6.20 5.99 13.81
N LEU A 410 6.56 5.59 12.60
CA LEU A 410 7.93 5.24 12.23
C LEU A 410 8.45 6.18 11.14
N HIS A 411 9.74 6.47 11.22
CA HIS A 411 10.52 7.06 10.14
C HIS A 411 11.25 5.95 9.40
N PHE A 412 11.23 5.98 8.06
CA PHE A 412 11.98 5.04 7.22
C PHE A 412 13.19 5.71 6.57
N ASP A 413 14.39 5.20 6.88
CA ASP A 413 15.66 5.56 6.26
C ASP A 413 16.16 4.41 5.38
N PRO A 414 16.03 4.49 4.04
CA PRO A 414 16.42 3.40 3.14
C PRO A 414 17.93 3.16 3.08
N ASP A 415 18.74 4.11 3.57
CA ASP A 415 20.21 4.03 3.59
C ASP A 415 20.74 3.39 4.89
N ASP A 416 19.91 3.27 5.94
CA ASP A 416 20.26 2.56 7.18
C ASP A 416 19.86 1.09 7.10
N HIS A 417 20.80 0.23 6.71
CA HIS A 417 20.56 -1.21 6.61
C HIS A 417 20.50 -1.96 7.96
N VAL A 418 20.74 -1.28 9.08
CA VAL A 418 20.77 -1.89 10.42
C VAL A 418 19.53 -1.53 11.23
N GLN A 419 19.09 -0.27 11.15
CA GLN A 419 17.89 0.24 11.81
C GLN A 419 17.11 1.18 10.87
N PRO A 420 16.60 0.64 9.75
CA PRO A 420 15.90 1.42 8.72
C PRO A 420 14.63 2.07 9.27
N PHE A 421 13.97 1.45 10.25
CA PHE A 421 12.78 2.02 10.89
C PHE A 421 13.10 2.47 12.31
N ARG A 422 12.69 3.70 12.63
CA ARG A 422 12.85 4.29 13.97
C ARG A 422 11.55 4.91 14.43
N THR A 423 11.21 4.74 15.70
CA THR A 423 10.04 5.41 16.28
C THR A 423 10.27 6.92 16.30
N ILE A 424 9.34 7.67 15.72
CA ILE A 424 9.30 9.12 15.88
C ILE A 424 8.63 9.38 17.22
N GLY A 425 9.45 9.59 18.26
CA GLY A 425 8.92 10.05 19.52
C GLY A 425 8.34 11.44 19.33
N ARG A 426 7.14 11.71 19.86
CA ARG A 426 6.79 13.09 20.19
C ARG A 426 7.88 13.55 21.15
N GLY A 427 8.78 14.42 20.70
CA GLY A 427 9.60 15.20 21.62
C GLY A 427 8.62 15.82 22.61
N GLY A 428 8.68 15.34 23.85
CA GLY A 428 7.71 15.68 24.90
C GLY A 428 7.69 17.16 25.23
#